data_AF-A7ZGF6-F1
#
_entry.id   AF-A7ZGF6-F1
#
_cell.length_a   1.000
_cell.length_b   1.000
_cell.length_c   1.000
_cell.angle_alpha   90.00
_cell.angle_beta   90.00
_cell.angle_gamma   90.00
#
_symmetry.space_group_name_H-M   'P 1'
#
loop_
_entity.id
_entity.type
_entity.pdbx_description
1 polymer ?
#
loop_
_entity_poly.entity_id
_entity_poly.type
_entity_poly.pdbx_seq_one_letter_code
_entity_poly.pdbx_strand_id
1 'polypeptide(L)'
;MRKIRELLAKSLFRLASTDYQTQYIDNSTIYEYVVPEDLIEEVANFCREAQLDCFKNNFSERELEFANILRNKILNLPNGDIYGTNIWAELKIDAEKFLNILGYQIKDFDYSTIDNIDRNELGK
;
A
#
# COMPACT_ATOMS: atom_id res chain seq x y z
N MET A 1 18.45 -1.22 2.14
CA MET A 1 17.65 -1.34 3.38
C MET A 1 16.52 -0.31 3.48
N ARG A 2 16.66 0.94 2.98
CA ARG A 2 15.55 1.92 2.87
C ARG A 2 14.38 1.49 1.95
N LYS A 3 14.67 0.63 0.98
CA LYS A 3 13.74 0.17 -0.07
C LYS A 3 12.42 -0.40 0.48
N ILE A 4 12.42 -1.17 1.58
CA ILE A 4 11.18 -1.77 2.10
C ILE A 4 10.21 -0.75 2.70
N ARG A 5 10.73 0.26 3.42
CA ARG A 5 9.90 1.35 3.97
C ARG A 5 9.28 2.16 2.85
N GLU A 6 10.06 2.46 1.82
CA GLU A 6 9.60 3.20 0.63
C GLU A 6 8.52 2.40 -0.12
N LEU A 7 8.75 1.11 -0.37
CA LEU A 7 7.77 0.23 -1.03
C LEU A 7 6.45 0.13 -0.23
N LEU A 8 6.54 -0.08 1.08
CA LEU A 8 5.36 -0.09 1.94
C LEU A 8 4.62 1.26 1.89
N ALA A 9 5.34 2.39 1.98
CA ALA A 9 4.72 3.71 1.91
C ALA A 9 4.04 3.96 0.55
N LYS A 10 4.65 3.52 -0.56
CA LYS A 10 4.03 3.59 -1.89
C LYS A 10 2.75 2.76 -1.98
N SER A 11 2.75 1.52 -1.50
CA SER A 11 1.55 0.67 -1.49
C SER A 11 0.44 1.24 -0.62
N LEU A 12 0.78 1.78 0.56
CA LEU A 12 -0.18 2.46 1.42
C LEU A 12 -0.76 3.72 0.78
N PHE A 13 0.06 4.51 0.08
CA PHE A 13 -0.42 5.65 -0.69
C PHE A 13 -1.38 5.22 -1.79
N ARG A 14 -1.04 4.19 -2.58
CA ARG A 14 -1.89 3.65 -3.65
C ARG A 14 -3.24 3.19 -3.11
N LEU A 15 -3.25 2.55 -1.94
CA LEU A 15 -4.48 2.15 -1.27
C LEU A 15 -5.25 3.34 -0.69
N ALA A 16 -4.59 4.33 -0.08
CA ALA A 16 -5.26 5.46 0.55
C ALA A 16 -5.82 6.50 -0.44
N SER A 17 -5.11 6.73 -1.55
CA SER A 17 -5.37 7.83 -2.47
C SER A 17 -6.59 7.59 -3.36
N THR A 18 -7.61 8.43 -3.21
CA THR A 18 -8.77 8.41 -4.10
C THR A 18 -8.38 8.77 -5.53
N ASP A 19 -7.50 9.75 -5.72
CA ASP A 19 -7.04 10.15 -7.06
C ASP A 19 -6.32 8.99 -7.77
N TYR A 20 -5.50 8.23 -7.04
CA TYR A 20 -4.85 7.04 -7.57
C TYR A 20 -5.86 5.97 -7.97
N GLN A 21 -6.82 5.66 -7.10
CA GLN A 21 -7.86 4.66 -7.39
C GLN A 21 -8.72 5.07 -8.59
N THR A 22 -9.10 6.34 -8.68
CA THR A 22 -9.86 6.84 -9.81
C THR A 22 -9.09 6.74 -11.12
N GLN A 23 -7.79 6.98 -11.11
CA GLN A 23 -6.97 6.87 -12.31
C GLN A 23 -6.71 5.42 -12.73
N TYR A 24 -6.32 4.56 -11.78
CA TYR A 24 -5.76 3.25 -12.10
C TYR A 24 -6.69 2.07 -11.83
N ILE A 25 -7.84 2.29 -11.17
CA ILE A 25 -8.86 1.27 -10.95
C ILE A 25 -10.13 1.66 -11.71
N ASP A 26 -10.74 2.80 -11.37
CA ASP A 26 -12.04 3.20 -11.93
C ASP A 26 -11.96 3.56 -13.43
N ASN A 27 -10.94 4.33 -13.81
CA ASN A 27 -10.69 4.75 -15.21
C ASN A 27 -9.51 3.99 -15.84
N SER A 28 -9.29 2.76 -15.36
CA SER A 28 -8.19 1.92 -15.82
C SER A 28 -8.21 1.71 -17.34
N THR A 29 -7.02 1.61 -17.92
CA THR A 29 -6.84 1.25 -19.33
C THR A 29 -6.12 -0.10 -19.42
N ILE A 30 -6.11 -0.73 -20.60
CA ILE A 30 -5.36 -1.99 -20.81
C ILE A 30 -3.85 -1.86 -20.53
N TYR A 31 -3.31 -0.64 -20.49
CA TYR A 31 -1.88 -0.38 -20.24
C TYR A 31 -1.59 0.07 -18.80
N GLU A 32 -2.61 0.57 -18.11
CA GLU A 32 -2.51 1.20 -16.79
C GLU A 32 -3.74 0.80 -15.99
N TYR A 33 -3.65 -0.35 -15.33
CA TYR A 33 -4.69 -0.85 -14.44
C TYR A 33 -4.06 -1.49 -13.19
N VAL A 34 -4.78 -1.36 -12.07
CA VAL A 34 -4.48 -2.03 -10.80
C VAL A 34 -5.72 -2.80 -10.37
N VAL A 35 -5.53 -4.07 -10.05
CA VAL A 35 -6.58 -4.91 -9.49
C VAL A 35 -6.68 -4.62 -7.99
N PRO A 36 -7.87 -4.32 -7.43
CA PRO A 36 -8.05 -4.03 -6.01
C PRO A 36 -7.47 -5.11 -5.08
N GLU A 37 -7.68 -6.38 -5.43
CA GLU A 37 -7.19 -7.55 -4.70
C GLU A 37 -5.66 -7.59 -4.68
N ASP A 38 -5.00 -7.40 -5.83
CA ASP A 38 -3.54 -7.37 -5.92
C ASP A 38 -2.95 -6.25 -5.05
N LEU A 39 -3.62 -5.09 -5.00
CA LEU A 39 -3.18 -3.94 -4.20
C LEU A 39 -3.21 -4.23 -2.69
N ILE A 40 -4.29 -4.85 -2.18
CA ILE A 40 -4.36 -5.20 -0.75
C ILE A 40 -3.41 -6.34 -0.40
N GLU A 41 -3.21 -7.30 -1.28
CA GLU A 41 -2.22 -8.36 -1.10
C GLU A 41 -0.79 -7.81 -1.05
N GLU A 42 -0.47 -6.85 -1.92
CA GLU A 42 0.82 -6.16 -1.92
C GLU A 42 1.07 -5.43 -0.59
N VAL A 43 0.07 -4.68 -0.09
CA VAL A 43 0.16 -4.04 1.24
C VAL A 43 0.39 -5.07 2.34
N ALA A 44 -0.36 -6.18 2.34
CA ALA A 44 -0.18 -7.24 3.34
C ALA A 44 1.21 -7.89 3.26
N ASN A 45 1.76 -8.06 2.07
CA ASN A 45 3.10 -8.60 1.82
C ASN A 45 4.18 -7.67 2.37
N PHE A 46 4.11 -6.37 2.09
CA PHE A 46 5.09 -5.42 2.64
C PHE A 46 4.94 -5.25 4.15
N CYS A 47 3.73 -5.33 4.70
CA CYS A 47 3.52 -5.40 6.14
C CYS A 47 4.19 -6.64 6.75
N ARG A 48 4.13 -7.81 6.10
CA ARG A 48 4.82 -9.03 6.52
C ARG A 48 6.34 -8.85 6.44
N GLU A 49 6.85 -8.26 5.36
CA GLU A 49 8.28 -8.04 5.18
C GLU A 49 8.86 -7.08 6.22
N ALA A 50 8.11 -6.04 6.62
CA ALA A 50 8.50 -5.14 7.70
C ALA A 50 8.79 -5.88 9.03
N GLN A 51 8.14 -7.04 9.26
CA GLN A 51 8.35 -7.86 10.47
C GLN A 51 9.56 -8.78 10.41
N LEU A 52 10.18 -8.98 9.24
CA LEU A 52 11.32 -9.89 9.10
C LEU A 52 12.52 -9.36 9.89
N ASP A 53 13.32 -10.25 10.49
CA ASP A 53 14.47 -9.86 11.32
C ASP A 53 15.49 -8.97 10.58
N CYS A 54 15.62 -9.15 9.26
CA CYS A 54 16.49 -8.33 8.42
C CYS A 54 15.98 -6.91 8.17
N PHE A 55 14.69 -6.64 8.41
CA PHE A 55 14.04 -5.36 8.14
C PHE A 55 13.42 -4.68 9.36
N LYS A 56 13.09 -5.43 10.42
CA LYS A 56 12.37 -4.91 11.59
C LYS A 56 13.05 -3.72 12.26
N ASN A 57 14.39 -3.67 12.25
CA ASN A 57 15.17 -2.57 12.81
C ASN A 57 15.04 -1.24 12.03
N ASN A 58 14.41 -1.26 10.84
CA ASN A 58 14.09 -0.05 10.07
C ASN A 58 12.77 0.60 10.51
N PHE A 59 12.05 -0.03 11.43
CA PHE A 59 10.75 0.39 11.90
C PHE A 59 10.77 0.51 13.43
N SER A 60 9.99 1.45 13.94
CA SER A 60 9.68 1.58 15.36
C SER A 60 8.67 0.50 15.77
N GLU A 61 8.60 0.21 17.06
CA GLU A 61 7.61 -0.73 17.62
C GLU A 61 6.17 -0.37 17.23
N ARG A 62 5.85 0.93 17.23
CA ARG A 62 4.52 1.43 16.82
C ARG A 62 4.22 1.17 15.34
N GLU A 63 5.21 1.34 14.46
CA GLU A 63 5.05 1.05 13.03
C GLU A 63 4.87 -0.46 12.79
N LEU A 64 5.63 -1.29 13.51
CA LEU A 64 5.51 -2.74 13.44
C LEU A 64 4.16 -3.25 13.98
N GLU A 65 3.66 -2.67 15.06
CA GLU A 65 2.33 -2.98 15.60
C GLU A 65 1.24 -2.67 14.55
N PHE A 66 1.30 -1.49 13.93
CA PHE A 66 0.32 -1.10 12.93
C PHE A 66 0.39 -1.94 11.65
N ALA A 67 1.60 -2.31 11.22
CA ALA A 67 1.80 -3.26 10.11
C ALA A 67 1.11 -4.60 10.39
N ASN A 68 1.23 -5.11 11.62
CA ASN A 68 0.59 -6.37 12.01
C ASN A 68 -0.94 -6.24 12.06
N ILE A 69 -1.47 -5.14 12.61
CA ILE A 69 -2.91 -4.86 12.64
C ILE A 69 -3.48 -4.82 11.22
N LEU A 70 -2.89 -4.02 10.32
CA LEU A 70 -3.38 -3.88 8.96
C LEU A 70 -3.28 -5.19 8.18
N ARG A 71 -2.14 -5.90 8.28
CA ARG A 71 -1.98 -7.23 7.67
C ARG A 71 -3.05 -8.21 8.14
N ASN A 72 -3.29 -8.29 9.45
CA ASN A 72 -4.29 -9.22 9.98
C ASN A 72 -5.71 -8.81 9.56
N LYS A 73 -6.01 -7.51 9.44
CA LYS A 73 -7.28 -7.04 8.89
C LYS A 73 -7.46 -7.53 7.44
N ILE A 74 -6.43 -7.41 6.60
CA ILE A 74 -6.46 -7.88 5.21
C ILE A 74 -6.63 -9.41 5.11
N LEU A 75 -5.91 -10.17 5.94
CA LEU A 75 -5.99 -11.64 5.92
C LEU A 75 -7.33 -12.21 6.39
N ASN A 76 -8.12 -11.41 7.13
CA ASN A 76 -9.44 -11.81 7.63
C ASN A 76 -10.59 -11.18 6.82
N LEU A 77 -10.32 -10.62 5.65
CA LEU A 77 -11.35 -10.10 4.77
C LEU A 77 -12.31 -11.23 4.33
N PRO A 78 -13.60 -10.92 4.10
CA PRO A 78 -14.53 -11.89 3.57
C PRO A 78 -14.11 -12.32 2.16
N ASN A 79 -14.44 -13.56 1.80
CA ASN A 79 -14.27 -14.02 0.43
C ASN A 79 -15.20 -13.24 -0.51
N GLY A 80 -14.66 -12.67 -1.58
CA GLY A 80 -15.39 -11.93 -2.60
C GLY A 80 -14.81 -10.55 -2.87
N ASP A 81 -15.34 -9.89 -3.88
CA ASP A 81 -14.98 -8.51 -4.23
C ASP A 81 -15.46 -7.55 -3.12
N ILE A 82 -14.52 -6.79 -2.56
CA ILE A 82 -14.78 -5.79 -1.53
C ILE A 82 -14.65 -4.35 -2.06
N TYR A 83 -14.23 -4.15 -3.31
CA TYR A 83 -14.06 -2.82 -3.88
C TYR A 83 -15.38 -2.05 -3.89
N GLY A 84 -15.33 -0.76 -3.55
CA GLY A 84 -16.52 0.09 -3.42
C GLY A 84 -17.40 -0.20 -2.19
N THR A 85 -17.07 -1.20 -1.35
CA THR A 85 -17.79 -1.46 -0.10
C THR A 85 -17.29 -0.59 1.06
N ASN A 86 -18.02 -0.60 2.19
CA ASN A 86 -17.57 0.03 3.43
C ASN A 86 -16.25 -0.57 3.94
N ILE A 87 -15.99 -1.85 3.69
CA ILE A 87 -14.75 -2.51 4.09
C ILE A 87 -13.56 -1.90 3.35
N TRP A 88 -13.71 -1.66 2.04
CA TRP A 88 -12.70 -0.97 1.25
C TRP A 88 -12.46 0.45 1.76
N ALA A 89 -13.53 1.20 2.02
CA ALA A 89 -13.41 2.56 2.56
C ALA A 89 -12.64 2.60 3.89
N GLU A 90 -12.88 1.64 4.78
CA GLU A 90 -12.12 1.51 6.02
C GLU A 90 -10.63 1.18 5.79
N LEU A 91 -10.33 0.29 4.84
CA LEU A 91 -8.94 -0.03 4.49
C LEU A 91 -8.20 1.20 3.96
N LYS A 92 -8.85 2.08 3.18
CA LYS A 92 -8.26 3.35 2.73
C LYS A 92 -7.89 4.24 3.92
N ILE A 93 -8.79 4.37 4.89
CA ILE A 93 -8.58 5.18 6.10
C ILE A 93 -7.42 4.59 6.94
N ASP A 94 -7.39 3.28 7.12
CA ASP A 94 -6.33 2.61 7.89
C ASP A 94 -4.98 2.69 7.17
N ALA A 95 -4.97 2.62 5.84
CA ALA A 95 -3.77 2.83 5.02
C ALA A 95 -3.24 4.26 5.16
N GLU A 96 -4.10 5.28 5.10
CA GLU A 96 -3.70 6.67 5.31
C GLU A 96 -3.15 6.91 6.72
N LYS A 97 -3.81 6.36 7.75
CA LYS A 97 -3.30 6.42 9.12
C LYS A 97 -1.92 5.80 9.23
N PHE A 98 -1.71 4.64 8.60
CA PHE A 98 -0.41 3.98 8.65
C PHE A 98 0.65 4.79 7.91
N LEU A 99 0.31 5.34 6.75
CA LEU A 99 1.19 6.24 5.99
C LEU A 99 1.68 7.42 6.85
N ASN A 100 0.76 8.04 7.60
CA ASN A 100 1.08 9.10 8.56
C ASN A 100 1.98 8.63 9.71
N ILE A 101 1.78 7.40 10.21
CA ILE A 101 2.64 6.80 11.24
C ILE A 101 4.07 6.56 10.69
N LEU A 102 4.21 6.20 9.41
CA LEU A 102 5.50 6.08 8.73
C LEU A 102 6.20 7.42 8.47
N GLY A 103 5.52 8.54 8.75
CA GLY A 103 6.04 9.90 8.57
C GLY A 103 5.72 10.52 7.20
N TYR A 104 4.79 9.94 6.44
CA TYR A 104 4.40 10.44 5.11
C TYR A 104 2.95 10.90 5.08
N GLN A 105 2.63 11.83 4.19
CA GLN A 105 1.29 12.28 3.87
C GLN A 105 0.96 11.96 2.41
N ILE A 106 -0.33 11.85 2.06
CA ILE A 106 -0.76 11.57 0.67
C ILE A 106 -0.12 12.55 -0.33
N LYS A 107 -0.04 13.83 0.02
CA LYS A 107 0.57 14.89 -0.82
C LYS A 107 2.08 14.76 -1.06
N ASP A 108 2.76 13.88 -0.30
CA ASP A 108 4.19 13.64 -0.48
C ASP A 108 4.46 12.72 -1.68
N PHE A 109 3.39 12.19 -2.30
CA PHE A 109 3.44 11.33 -3.45
C PHE A 109 2.73 11.96 -4.64
N ASP A 110 3.28 11.72 -5.82
CA ASP A 110 2.67 12.05 -7.10
C ASP A 110 2.22 10.75 -7.76
N TYR A 111 0.91 10.57 -7.90
CA TYR A 111 0.34 9.36 -8.50
C TYR A 111 0.80 9.16 -9.95
N SER A 112 1.17 10.23 -10.67
CA SER A 112 1.61 10.14 -12.06
C SER A 112 3.02 9.56 -12.22
N THR A 113 3.81 9.52 -11.14
CA THR A 113 5.20 9.05 -11.17
C THR A 113 5.49 7.89 -10.22
N ILE A 114 4.53 7.51 -9.37
CA ILE A 114 4.72 6.56 -8.28
C ILE A 114 5.19 5.17 -8.78
N ASP A 115 4.64 4.71 -9.91
CA ASP A 115 4.98 3.43 -10.55
C ASP A 115 6.10 3.55 -11.60
N ASN A 116 6.46 4.78 -12.00
CA ASN A 116 7.49 5.02 -13.02
C ASN A 116 8.92 4.78 -12.50
N ILE A 117 9.11 4.77 -11.18
CA ILE A 117 10.43 4.60 -10.57
C ILE A 117 10.92 3.13 -10.69
N ASP A 118 10.04 2.14 -10.83
CA ASP A 118 10.44 0.73 -10.94
C ASP A 118 10.69 0.25 -12.40
N ARG A 119 10.23 1.00 -13.43
CA ARG A 119 10.47 0.62 -14.84
C ARG A 119 11.92 0.82 -15.31
N ASN A 120 12.70 1.68 -14.63
CA ASN A 120 14.09 1.97 -15.00
C ASN A 120 15.14 1.08 -14.32
N GLU A 121 14.77 0.25 -13.34
CA GLU A 121 15.72 -0.66 -12.65
C GLU A 121 15.75 -2.09 -13.22
N LEU A 122 14.84 -2.45 -14.15
CA LEU A 122 14.81 -3.76 -14.81
C LEU A 122 15.32 -3.74 -16.27
N GLY A 123 15.85 -2.61 -16.72
CA GLY A 123 16.34 -2.38 -18.08
C GLY A 123 17.84 -2.13 -18.17
N LYS A 124 18.68 -2.91 -17.47
CA LYS A 124 20.12 -3.05 -17.76
C LYS A 124 20.62 -4.45 -17.42
#